data_AF-A0A2W6CTQ9-F1
#
_entry.id   AF-A0A2W6CTQ9-F1
#
_cell.length_a   1.000
_cell.length_b   1.000
_cell.length_c   1.000
_cell.angle_alpha   90.00
_cell.angle_beta   90.00
_cell.angle_gamma   90.00
#
_symmetry.space_group_name_H-M   'P 1'
#
loop_
_entity.id
_entity.type
_entity.pdbx_description
1 polymer ?
#
loop_
_entity_poly.entity_id
_entity_poly.type
_entity_poly.pdbx_seq_one_letter_code
_entity_poly.pdbx_strand_id
1 'polypeptide(L)'
;HFALSRMIVACRAYGLRPIDGPFGDFSDPDGFRAGARRAAALGAEGKWAIHPSQVALANEVFSPPAAEVDRAHRIIEALRQAAAQGKGAAAVDGKMIDAASERMAQTVIAMDEAIRTAAASRA
;
A
#
# COMPACT_ATOMS: atom_id res chain seq x y z
N HIS A 1 -5.76 13.26 12.58
CA HIS A 1 -6.40 12.05 12.01
C HIS A 1 -6.67 10.96 13.06
N PHE A 2 -7.11 11.29 14.29
CA PHE A 2 -7.19 10.32 15.40
C PHE A 2 -8.03 9.08 15.10
N ALA A 3 -9.27 9.25 14.62
CA ALA A 3 -10.18 8.14 14.36
C ALA A 3 -9.62 7.15 13.33
N LEU A 4 -9.11 7.66 12.21
CA LEU A 4 -8.47 6.85 11.16
C LEU A 4 -7.23 6.11 11.70
N SER A 5 -6.31 6.81 12.35
CA SER A 5 -5.09 6.21 12.88
C SER A 5 -5.40 5.11 13.91
N ARG A 6 -6.35 5.34 14.82
CA ARG A 6 -6.76 4.35 15.82
C ARG A 6 -7.35 3.09 15.18
N MET A 7 -8.23 3.26 14.19
CA MET A 7 -8.79 2.14 13.42
C MET A 7 -7.70 1.36 12.68
N ILE A 8 -6.79 2.07 11.99
CA ILE A 8 -5.73 1.45 11.21
C ILE A 8 -4.79 0.63 12.12
N VAL A 9 -4.38 1.17 13.26
CA VAL A 9 -3.54 0.46 14.23
C VAL A 9 -4.24 -0.83 14.70
N ALA A 10 -5.53 -0.75 15.04
CA ALA A 10 -6.30 -1.93 15.43
C ALA A 10 -6.37 -2.96 14.29
N CYS A 11 -6.72 -2.53 13.07
CA CYS A 11 -6.79 -3.43 11.92
C CYS A 11 -5.47 -4.14 11.67
N ARG A 12 -4.34 -3.40 11.65
CA ARG A 12 -3.01 -3.97 11.45
C ARG A 12 -2.60 -4.93 12.57
N ALA A 13 -2.93 -4.61 13.82
CA ALA A 13 -2.63 -5.46 14.97
C ALA A 13 -3.36 -6.82 14.92
N TYR A 14 -4.54 -6.87 14.29
CA TYR A 14 -5.38 -8.07 14.22
C TYR A 14 -5.50 -8.67 12.81
N GLY A 15 -4.64 -8.28 11.87
CA GLY A 15 -4.63 -8.83 10.51
C GLY A 15 -5.88 -8.50 9.68
N LEU A 16 -6.56 -7.39 9.99
CA LEU A 16 -7.72 -6.89 9.25
C LEU A 16 -7.31 -5.80 8.26
N ARG A 17 -8.10 -5.64 7.20
CA ARG A 17 -7.89 -4.59 6.18
C ARG A 17 -8.58 -3.28 6.60
N PRO A 18 -7.83 -2.19 6.86
CA PRO A 18 -8.43 -0.90 7.19
C PRO A 18 -8.97 -0.20 5.93
N ILE A 19 -10.24 0.20 5.94
CA ILE A 19 -10.92 0.83 4.80
C ILE A 19 -11.44 2.21 5.21
N ASP A 20 -11.13 3.24 4.40
CA ASP A 20 -11.66 4.58 4.58
C ASP A 20 -13.10 4.71 4.06
N GLY A 21 -13.90 5.55 4.71
CA GLY A 21 -15.33 5.70 4.46
C GLY A 21 -15.68 6.52 3.21
N PRO A 22 -16.95 6.92 3.05
CA PRO A 22 -17.43 7.64 1.86
C PRO A 22 -16.88 9.07 1.78
N PHE A 23 -16.95 9.64 0.57
CA PHE A 23 -16.74 11.06 0.31
C PHE A 23 -17.93 11.59 -0.49
N GLY A 24 -18.65 12.57 0.07
CA GLY A 24 -19.97 12.97 -0.40
C GLY A 24 -19.97 13.86 -1.65
N ASP A 25 -18.94 14.69 -1.82
CA ASP A 25 -18.88 15.64 -2.93
C ASP A 25 -18.31 14.97 -4.19
N PHE A 26 -19.19 14.37 -5.01
CA PHE A 26 -18.78 13.70 -6.24
C PHE A 26 -18.33 14.68 -7.34
N SER A 27 -18.53 15.99 -7.16
CA SER A 27 -18.06 17.04 -8.08
C SER A 27 -16.62 17.46 -7.81
N ASP A 28 -16.04 17.04 -6.68
CA ASP A 28 -14.68 17.37 -6.24
C ASP A 28 -13.74 16.13 -6.29
N PRO A 29 -13.18 15.79 -7.47
CA PRO A 29 -12.25 14.67 -7.60
C PRO A 29 -10.93 14.91 -6.85
N ASP A 30 -10.52 16.17 -6.68
CA ASP A 30 -9.24 16.50 -6.04
C ASP A 30 -9.34 16.41 -4.52
N GLY A 31 -10.46 16.83 -3.93
CA GLY A 31 -10.79 16.55 -2.54
C GLY A 31 -10.88 15.05 -2.24
N PHE A 32 -11.48 14.27 -3.15
CA PHE A 32 -11.47 12.80 -3.05
C PHE A 32 -10.04 12.25 -3.00
N ARG A 33 -9.19 12.63 -3.97
CA ARG A 33 -7.79 12.18 -4.02
C ARG A 33 -7.01 12.60 -2.78
N ALA A 34 -7.18 13.84 -2.32
CA ALA A 34 -6.50 14.33 -1.13
C ALA A 34 -6.91 13.53 0.12
N GLY A 35 -8.20 13.21 0.28
CA GLY A 35 -8.71 12.34 1.33
C GLY A 35 -8.14 10.92 1.26
N ALA A 36 -8.23 10.31 0.08
CA ALA A 36 -7.72 8.97 -0.18
C ALA A 36 -6.20 8.88 0.10
N ARG A 37 -5.40 9.83 -0.38
CA ARG A 37 -3.93 9.86 -0.17
C ARG A 37 -3.58 10.02 1.31
N ARG A 38 -4.35 10.83 2.07
CA ARG A 38 -4.16 10.92 3.53
C ARG A 38 -4.46 9.59 4.23
N ALA A 39 -5.52 8.88 3.83
CA ALA A 39 -5.85 7.57 4.40
C ALA A 39 -4.79 6.51 4.03
N ALA A 40 -4.36 6.47 2.76
CA ALA A 40 -3.33 5.56 2.26
C ALA A 40 -1.99 5.78 2.99
N ALA A 41 -1.57 7.04 3.18
CA ALA A 41 -0.35 7.38 3.92
C ALA A 41 -0.38 6.93 5.39
N LEU A 42 -1.57 6.79 6.00
CA LEU A 42 -1.73 6.25 7.35
C LEU A 42 -1.78 4.72 7.37
N GLY A 43 -1.94 4.06 6.22
CA GLY A 43 -1.95 2.61 6.07
C GLY A 43 -3.33 2.00 5.74
N ALA A 44 -4.32 2.80 5.34
CA ALA A 44 -5.57 2.30 4.76
C ALA A 44 -5.31 1.57 3.42
N GLU A 45 -6.07 0.52 3.14
CA GLU A 45 -5.93 -0.30 1.91
C GLU A 45 -7.00 -0.01 0.86
N GLY A 46 -7.94 0.89 1.16
CA GLY A 46 -8.99 1.25 0.23
C GLY A 46 -9.86 2.37 0.77
N LYS A 47 -10.77 2.84 -0.09
CA LYS A 47 -11.79 3.83 0.23
C LYS A 47 -13.10 3.48 -0.46
N TRP A 48 -14.23 3.75 0.20
CA TRP A 48 -15.55 3.56 -0.40
C TRP A 48 -15.73 4.47 -1.63
N ALA A 49 -16.31 3.91 -2.68
CA ALA A 49 -16.85 4.65 -3.82
C ALA A 49 -18.37 4.61 -3.76
N ILE A 50 -19.01 5.76 -3.55
CA ILE A 50 -20.48 5.90 -3.53
C ILE A 50 -21.03 6.49 -4.83
N HIS A 51 -20.15 6.86 -5.75
CA HIS A 51 -20.45 7.29 -7.11
C HIS A 51 -19.47 6.62 -8.09
N PRO A 52 -19.89 6.22 -9.30
CA PRO A 52 -19.01 5.52 -10.26
C PRO A 52 -17.70 6.24 -10.57
N SER A 53 -17.70 7.58 -10.62
CA SER A 53 -16.48 8.37 -10.88
C SER A 53 -15.38 8.17 -9.82
N GLN A 54 -15.73 7.73 -8.60
CA GLN A 54 -14.78 7.56 -7.51
C GLN A 54 -13.99 6.24 -7.61
N VAL A 55 -14.47 5.26 -8.40
CA VAL A 55 -13.83 3.94 -8.52
C VAL A 55 -12.42 4.07 -9.10
N ALA A 56 -12.27 4.79 -10.22
CA ALA A 56 -10.97 5.00 -10.84
C ALA A 56 -10.01 5.77 -9.93
N LEU A 57 -10.51 6.77 -9.20
CA LEU A 57 -9.73 7.57 -8.26
C LEU A 57 -9.23 6.75 -7.06
N ALA A 58 -10.08 5.88 -6.52
CA ALA A 58 -9.68 4.98 -5.44
C ALA A 58 -8.63 3.98 -5.93
N ASN A 59 -8.87 3.34 -7.08
CA ASN A 59 -7.92 2.39 -7.66
C ASN A 59 -6.56 3.04 -7.95
N GLU A 60 -6.53 4.28 -8.45
CA GLU A 60 -5.31 5.07 -8.66
C GLU A 60 -4.50 5.23 -7.36
N VAL A 61 -5.17 5.61 -6.26
CA VAL A 61 -4.49 5.95 -5.01
C VAL A 61 -4.06 4.72 -4.21
N PHE A 62 -4.85 3.65 -4.22
CA PHE A 62 -4.60 2.46 -3.39
C PHE A 62 -3.88 1.32 -4.12
N SER A 63 -3.60 1.47 -5.43
CA SER A 63 -2.69 0.56 -6.14
C SER A 63 -1.24 1.00 -5.93
N PRO A 64 -0.30 0.06 -5.68
CA PRO A 64 1.10 0.42 -5.54
C PRO A 64 1.65 0.88 -6.90
N PRO A 65 2.41 2.00 -6.97
CA PRO A 65 3.10 2.38 -8.19
C PRO A 65 4.11 1.31 -8.63
N ALA A 66 4.28 1.11 -9.95
CA ALA A 66 5.23 0.13 -10.49
C ALA A 66 6.65 0.29 -9.91
N ALA A 67 7.12 1.53 -9.75
CA ALA A 67 8.43 1.81 -9.17
C ALA A 67 8.55 1.37 -7.69
N GLU A 68 7.45 1.38 -6.93
CA GLU A 68 7.45 0.86 -5.56
C GLU A 68 7.50 -0.66 -5.53
N VAL A 69 6.81 -1.33 -6.47
CA VAL A 69 6.87 -2.80 -6.65
C VAL A 69 8.29 -3.23 -7.03
N ASP A 70 8.90 -2.57 -8.01
CA ASP A 70 10.28 -2.83 -8.44
C ASP A 70 11.27 -2.65 -7.28
N ARG A 71 11.09 -1.58 -6.50
CA ARG A 71 11.91 -1.31 -5.32
C ARG A 71 11.69 -2.37 -4.23
N ALA A 72 10.48 -2.84 -4.01
CA ALA A 72 10.17 -3.91 -3.08
C ALA A 72 10.92 -5.20 -3.44
N HIS A 73 10.94 -5.60 -4.72
CA HIS A 73 11.72 -6.75 -5.18
C HIS A 73 13.23 -6.56 -4.95
N ARG A 74 13.78 -5.37 -5.22
CA ARG A 74 15.20 -5.06 -4.95
C ARG A 74 15.55 -5.14 -3.46
N ILE A 75 14.65 -4.74 -2.56
CA ILE A 75 14.84 -4.86 -1.10
C ILE A 75 14.96 -6.33 -0.68
N ILE A 76 14.03 -7.17 -1.12
CA ILE A 76 14.03 -8.60 -0.77
C ILE A 76 15.31 -9.26 -1.27
N GLU A 77 15.69 -9.00 -2.52
CA GLU A 77 16.90 -9.58 -3.10
C GLU A 77 18.17 -9.11 -2.37
N ALA A 78 18.28 -7.82 -2.03
CA ALA A 78 19.43 -7.29 -1.29
C ALA A 78 19.55 -7.89 0.12
N LEU A 79 18.43 -8.10 0.83
CA LEU A 79 18.43 -8.76 2.13
C LEU A 79 18.78 -10.24 2.03
N ARG A 80 18.28 -10.94 1.00
CA ARG A 80 18.64 -12.32 0.74
C ARG A 80 20.15 -12.49 0.54
N GLN A 81 20.76 -11.60 -0.23
CA GLN A 81 22.22 -11.59 -0.45
C GLN A 81 23.00 -11.23 0.82
N ALA A 82 22.52 -10.27 1.60
CA ALA A 82 23.12 -9.90 2.88
C ALA A 82 23.07 -11.05 3.89
N ALA A 83 21.93 -11.73 4.00
CA ALA A 83 21.73 -12.87 4.88
C ALA A 83 22.67 -14.04 4.52
N ALA A 84 22.88 -14.31 3.22
CA ALA A 84 23.85 -15.30 2.76
C ALA A 84 25.30 -14.99 3.17
N GLN A 85 25.61 -13.73 3.50
CA GLN A 85 26.90 -13.27 4.03
C GLN A 85 26.90 -13.09 5.56
N GLY A 86 25.85 -13.54 6.25
CA GLY A 86 25.70 -13.40 7.70
C GLY A 86 25.39 -11.97 8.18
N LYS A 87 24.85 -11.10 7.31
CA LYS A 87 24.50 -9.71 7.63
C LYS A 87 22.98 -9.57 7.79
N GLY A 88 22.54 -8.82 8.81
CA GLY A 88 21.12 -8.55 9.08
C GLY A 88 20.53 -7.32 8.37
N ALA A 89 21.35 -6.59 7.62
CA ALA A 89 20.95 -5.37 6.90
C ALA A 89 21.71 -5.25 5.57
N ALA A 90 21.11 -4.53 4.62
CA ALA A 90 21.68 -4.20 3.33
C ALA A 90 21.46 -2.72 2.98
N ALA A 91 22.05 -2.26 1.88
CA ALA A 91 21.82 -0.93 1.34
C ALA A 91 21.12 -1.01 -0.01
N VAL A 92 20.02 -0.27 -0.18
CA VAL A 92 19.29 -0.11 -1.46
C VAL A 92 19.05 1.37 -1.68
N ASP A 93 19.42 1.89 -2.85
CA ASP A 93 19.34 3.31 -3.22
C ASP A 93 19.99 4.24 -2.16
N GLY A 94 21.13 3.82 -1.59
CA GLY A 94 21.86 4.56 -0.57
C GLY A 94 21.20 4.55 0.83
N LYS A 95 20.14 3.78 1.05
CA LYS A 95 19.45 3.66 2.34
C LYS A 95 19.63 2.27 2.95
N MET A 96 19.86 2.23 4.26
CA MET A 96 19.86 0.99 5.03
C MET A 96 18.46 0.38 5.05
N ILE A 97 18.39 -0.92 4.81
CA ILE A 97 17.17 -1.71 4.87
C ILE A 97 17.41 -2.97 5.73
N ASP A 98 16.34 -3.47 6.33
CA ASP A 98 16.35 -4.51 7.36
C ASP A 98 15.08 -5.38 7.29
N ALA A 99 14.88 -6.26 8.27
CA ALA A 99 13.70 -7.11 8.36
C ALA A 99 12.36 -6.36 8.44
N ALA A 100 12.33 -5.11 8.92
CA ALA A 100 11.11 -4.31 8.90
C ALA A 100 10.82 -3.82 7.48
N SER A 101 11.85 -3.39 6.77
CA SER A 101 11.78 -3.02 5.35
C SER A 101 11.34 -4.20 4.48
N GLU A 102 11.79 -5.41 4.79
CA GLU A 102 11.37 -6.64 4.12
C GLU A 102 9.87 -6.89 4.25
N ARG A 103 9.33 -6.81 5.46
CA ARG A 103 7.89 -7.01 5.72
C ARG A 103 7.02 -5.99 4.98
N MET A 104 7.49 -4.75 4.88
CA MET A 104 6.81 -3.72 4.09
C MET A 104 6.86 -4.05 2.58
N ALA A 105 8.02 -4.46 2.07
CA ALA A 105 8.19 -4.85 0.67
C ALA A 105 7.30 -6.05 0.29
N GLN A 106 7.24 -7.07 1.14
CA GLN A 106 6.36 -8.23 0.96
C GLN A 106 4.88 -7.82 0.88
N THR A 107 4.46 -6.84 1.68
CA THR A 107 3.08 -6.32 1.64
C THR A 107 2.76 -5.65 0.31
N VAL A 108 3.69 -4.85 -0.23
CA VAL A 108 3.54 -4.18 -1.54
C VAL A 108 3.43 -5.21 -2.66
N ILE A 109 4.29 -6.23 -2.67
CA ILE A 109 4.29 -7.29 -3.69
C ILE A 109 3.00 -8.10 -3.62
N ALA A 110 2.57 -8.52 -2.42
CA ALA A 110 1.33 -9.27 -2.25
C ALA A 110 0.10 -8.47 -2.71
N MET A 111 0.08 -7.17 -2.48
CA MET A 111 -1.00 -6.28 -2.95
C MET A 111 -1.01 -6.20 -4.48
N ASP A 112 0.14 -5.99 -5.12
CA ASP A 112 0.28 -5.93 -6.58
C ASP A 112 -0.12 -7.27 -7.25
N GLU A 113 0.31 -8.40 -6.70
CA GLU A 113 -0.08 -9.74 -7.17
C GLU A 113 -1.59 -9.97 -7.07
N ALA A 114 -2.21 -9.57 -5.96
CA ALA A 114 -3.65 -9.68 -5.78
C ALA A 114 -4.42 -8.84 -6.81
N ILE A 115 -3.96 -7.61 -7.08
CA ILE A 115 -4.56 -6.72 -8.09
C ILE A 115 -4.43 -7.32 -9.49
N ARG A 116 -3.23 -7.78 -9.88
CA ARG A 116 -3.00 -8.42 -11.19
C ARG A 116 -3.87 -9.67 -11.37
N THR A 117 -3.95 -10.52 -10.35
CA THR A 117 -4.78 -11.72 -10.38
C THR A 117 -6.25 -11.38 -10.56
N ALA A 118 -6.75 -10.38 -9.83
CA ALA A 118 -8.13 -9.94 -9.93
C ALA A 118 -8.44 -9.21 -11.25
N ALA A 119 -7.45 -8.63 -11.93
CA ALA A 119 -7.60 -8.06 -13.26
C ALA A 119 -7.65 -9.15 -14.33
N ALA A 120 -6.78 -10.16 -14.22
CA ALA A 120 -6.73 -11.30 -15.14
C ALA A 120 -8.02 -12.14 -15.11
N SER A 121 -8.67 -12.27 -13.95
CA SER A 121 -9.94 -13.01 -13.82
C SER A 121 -11.17 -12.29 -14.38
N ARG A 122 -11.04 -11.00 -14.71
CA ARG A 122 -12.12 -10.18 -15.30
C ARG A 122 -11.97 -9.99 -16.82
N ALA A 123 -10.84 -10.41 -17.39
CA ALA A 123 -10.56 -10.39 -18.82
C ALA A 123 -11.09 -11.67 -19.48
#